data_AF-A0A3M2MD76-F1
#
_entry.id   AF-A0A3M2MD76-F1
#
_cell.length_a   1.000
_cell.length_b   1.000
_cell.length_c   1.000
_cell.angle_alpha   90.00
_cell.angle_beta   90.00
_cell.angle_gamma   90.00
#
_symmetry.space_group_name_H-M   'P 1'
#
loop_
_entity.id
_entity.type
_entity.pdbx_description
1 polymer ?
#
loop_
_entity_poly.entity_id
_entity_poly.type
_entity_poly.pdbx_seq_one_letter_code
_entity_poly.pdbx_strand_id
1 'polypeptide(L)'
;MSHNVALANVLAHCGGDPEQAAQYLSQAIAGEPQDPAPYAAAVELMGGFGGLPDDDARVAPVVAFRYFLDGRMDDAVLVLGALGGVSPRIAWADAPWFADERFLAQVGAEALCEGGLRLFDHGAEPEQVGAGPWLRAAEAVADRVDDAEDLARMAILLRTFGRPDESLALCDRADAAGSSVFTEVVRAGTWRVLGKLDEAAAAFTRAVDLEPDNWSLHLDLSDLHATRGDHAAALAAAEQGLRHAPDEPKLRAARAAHQARVTGTPEAFAEFEREAAQLEPGYRDWLRRQAGGEAARIP
;
A
#
# COMPACT_ATOMS: atom_id res chain seq x y z
N MET A 1 5.60 -30.31 18.58
CA MET A 1 5.70 -30.70 17.16
C MET A 1 4.30 -30.97 16.65
N SER A 2 3.81 -30.12 15.74
CA SER A 2 2.46 -30.25 15.19
C SER A 2 2.33 -31.50 14.32
N HIS A 3 1.10 -32.03 14.18
CA HIS A 3 0.81 -33.20 13.35
C HIS A 3 1.30 -33.02 11.90
N ASN A 4 1.16 -31.81 11.36
CA ASN A 4 1.57 -31.48 9.99
C ASN A 4 3.08 -31.50 9.80
N VAL A 5 3.88 -31.07 10.79
CA VAL A 5 5.34 -31.18 10.72
C VAL A 5 5.78 -32.65 10.70
N ALA A 6 5.12 -33.50 11.50
CA ALA A 6 5.40 -34.94 11.48
C ALA A 6 5.06 -35.58 10.13
N LEU A 7 3.93 -35.22 9.51
CA LEU A 7 3.53 -35.69 8.18
C LEU A 7 4.51 -35.25 7.09
N ALA A 8 4.94 -33.98 7.11
CA ALA A 8 5.93 -33.47 6.16
C ALA A 8 7.26 -34.26 6.25
N ASN A 9 7.74 -34.51 7.47
CA ASN A 9 8.97 -35.26 7.69
C ASN A 9 8.87 -36.71 7.20
N VAL A 10 7.74 -37.39 7.45
CA VAL A 10 7.51 -38.75 6.95
C VAL A 10 7.52 -38.78 5.42
N LEU A 11 6.84 -37.85 4.76
CA LEU A 11 6.76 -37.82 3.30
C LEU A 11 8.13 -37.58 2.67
N ALA A 12 8.91 -36.65 3.19
CA ALA A 12 10.20 -36.36 2.60
C ALA A 12 11.25 -37.48 2.77
N HIS A 13 11.20 -38.24 3.87
CA HIS A 13 12.15 -39.33 4.14
C HIS A 13 11.72 -40.69 3.55
N CYS A 14 10.44 -40.85 3.21
CA CYS A 14 9.90 -42.11 2.67
C CYS A 14 9.67 -42.09 1.14
N GLY A 15 10.25 -41.12 0.41
CA GLY A 15 10.12 -41.00 -1.05
C GLY A 15 8.77 -40.42 -1.52
N GLY A 16 8.13 -39.61 -0.67
CA GLY A 16 6.90 -38.87 -0.99
C GLY A 16 7.14 -37.63 -1.85
N ASP A 17 6.03 -37.02 -2.27
CA ASP A 17 6.01 -35.83 -3.11
C ASP A 17 6.50 -34.58 -2.33
N PRO A 18 7.59 -33.92 -2.77
CA PRO A 18 8.11 -32.73 -2.11
C PRO A 18 7.14 -31.55 -2.08
N GLU A 19 6.29 -31.40 -3.10
CA GLU A 19 5.26 -30.35 -3.11
C GLU A 19 4.24 -30.60 -1.99
N GLN A 20 3.83 -31.86 -1.83
CA GLN A 20 2.91 -32.27 -0.79
C GLN A 20 3.50 -32.05 0.62
N ALA A 21 4.80 -32.29 0.81
CA ALA A 21 5.49 -31.98 2.06
C ALA A 21 5.53 -30.46 2.34
N ALA A 22 5.80 -29.64 1.33
CA ALA A 22 5.77 -28.18 1.44
C ALA A 22 4.36 -27.65 1.77
N GLN A 23 3.31 -28.28 1.26
CA GLN A 23 1.92 -27.93 1.61
C GLN A 23 1.63 -28.22 3.10
N TYR A 24 2.07 -29.36 3.65
CA TYR A 24 1.89 -29.65 5.08
C TYR A 24 2.65 -28.66 5.97
N LEU A 25 3.88 -28.30 5.60
CA LEU A 25 4.62 -27.27 6.32
C LEU A 25 3.94 -25.91 6.23
N SER A 26 3.42 -25.53 5.07
CA SER A 26 2.68 -24.28 4.89
C SER A 26 1.43 -24.22 5.75
N GLN A 27 0.71 -25.33 5.90
CA GLN A 27 -0.42 -25.43 6.84
C GLN A 27 0.02 -25.32 8.29
N ALA A 28 1.17 -25.90 8.66
CA ALA A 28 1.73 -25.77 10.00
C ALA A 28 2.10 -24.30 10.29
N ILE A 29 2.76 -23.62 9.35
CA ILE A 29 3.10 -22.19 9.45
C ILE A 29 1.83 -21.36 9.57
N ALA A 30 0.82 -21.60 8.73
CA ALA A 30 -0.44 -20.86 8.75
C ALA A 30 -1.19 -20.98 10.10
N GLY A 31 -1.07 -22.14 10.76
CA GLY A 31 -1.72 -22.39 12.04
C GLY A 31 -1.02 -21.70 13.23
N GLU A 32 0.30 -21.58 13.17
CA GLU A 32 1.11 -20.97 14.23
C GLU A 32 2.38 -20.33 13.64
N PRO A 33 2.30 -19.13 13.04
CA PRO A 33 3.42 -18.52 12.32
C PRO A 33 4.68 -18.32 13.18
N GLN A 34 4.51 -18.09 14.49
CA GLN A 34 5.61 -17.93 15.43
C GLN A 34 6.31 -19.25 15.82
N ASP A 35 5.73 -20.43 15.52
CA ASP A 35 6.34 -21.72 15.86
C ASP A 35 7.59 -21.94 14.99
N PRO A 36 8.80 -22.06 15.57
CA PRO A 36 10.02 -22.30 14.79
C PRO A 36 10.08 -23.71 14.18
N ALA A 37 9.30 -24.68 14.68
CA ALA A 37 9.39 -26.08 14.26
C ALA A 37 9.14 -26.31 12.76
N PRO A 38 8.08 -25.77 12.12
CA PRO A 38 7.88 -25.92 10.68
C PRO A 38 9.00 -25.31 9.83
N TYR A 39 9.62 -24.22 10.27
CA TYR A 39 10.76 -23.62 9.56
C TYR A 39 12.02 -24.48 9.67
N ALA A 40 12.30 -25.04 10.85
CA ALA A 40 13.41 -25.98 11.02
C ALA A 40 13.24 -27.21 10.12
N ALA A 41 12.03 -27.77 10.05
CA ALA A 41 11.73 -28.86 9.13
C ALA A 41 11.87 -28.42 7.66
N ALA A 42 11.42 -27.21 7.30
CA ALA A 42 11.60 -26.70 5.94
C ALA A 42 13.09 -26.63 5.54
N VAL A 43 13.99 -26.21 6.44
CA VAL A 43 15.45 -26.20 6.19
C VAL A 43 15.98 -27.59 5.88
N GLU A 44 15.61 -28.60 6.69
CA GLU A 44 16.06 -29.99 6.48
C GLU A 44 15.60 -30.54 5.12
N LEU A 45 14.41 -30.14 4.69
CA LEU A 45 13.77 -30.64 3.48
C LEU A 45 14.07 -29.79 2.24
N MET A 46 14.77 -28.65 2.39
CA MET A 46 14.91 -27.66 1.32
C MET A 46 15.60 -28.21 0.07
N GLY A 47 16.61 -29.07 0.26
CA GLY A 47 17.31 -29.74 -0.84
C GLY A 47 16.45 -30.74 -1.62
N GLY A 48 15.30 -31.14 -1.07
CA GLY A 48 14.35 -32.06 -1.68
C GLY A 48 13.17 -31.40 -2.38
N PHE A 49 12.86 -30.12 -2.11
CA PHE A 49 11.66 -29.46 -2.62
C PHE A 49 11.65 -29.15 -4.12
N GLY A 50 12.79 -29.18 -4.80
CA GLY A 50 12.86 -28.81 -6.21
C GLY A 50 12.37 -27.38 -6.47
N GLY A 51 11.84 -27.12 -7.67
CA GLY A 51 11.24 -25.83 -8.04
C GLY A 51 9.79 -25.75 -7.58
N LEU A 52 9.56 -25.37 -6.32
CA LEU A 52 8.20 -25.05 -5.86
C LEU A 52 7.62 -23.90 -6.70
N PRO A 53 6.34 -23.98 -7.12
CA PRO A 53 5.68 -22.93 -7.88
C PRO A 53 5.52 -21.68 -7.03
N ASP A 54 5.95 -20.53 -7.57
CA ASP A 54 5.87 -19.24 -6.87
C ASP A 54 4.43 -18.67 -6.86
N ASP A 55 3.54 -19.19 -7.71
CA ASP A 55 2.15 -18.75 -7.88
C ASP A 55 1.13 -19.62 -7.10
N ASP A 56 1.58 -20.63 -6.37
CA ASP A 56 0.70 -21.51 -5.58
C ASP A 56 0.64 -21.08 -4.11
N ALA A 57 -0.51 -20.51 -3.73
CA ALA A 57 -0.80 -20.09 -2.37
C ALA A 57 -0.68 -21.20 -1.32
N ARG A 58 -0.78 -22.48 -1.73
CA ARG A 58 -0.69 -23.64 -0.81
C ARG A 58 0.74 -23.90 -0.32
N VAL A 59 1.75 -23.39 -1.02
CA VAL A 59 3.18 -23.50 -0.66
C VAL A 59 3.84 -22.15 -0.39
N ALA A 60 3.13 -21.05 -0.66
CA ALA A 60 3.64 -19.68 -0.52
C ALA A 60 4.34 -19.36 0.82
N PRO A 61 3.90 -19.84 2.01
CA PRO A 61 4.63 -19.61 3.26
C PRO A 61 6.03 -20.22 3.27
N VAL A 62 6.19 -21.42 2.70
CA VAL A 62 7.50 -22.07 2.53
C VAL A 62 8.32 -21.37 1.46
N VAL A 63 7.70 -20.89 0.37
CA VAL A 63 8.38 -20.11 -0.68
C VAL A 63 8.94 -18.79 -0.13
N ALA A 64 8.17 -18.04 0.66
CA ALA A 64 8.63 -16.82 1.31
C ALA A 64 9.85 -17.09 2.21
N PHE A 65 9.80 -18.18 2.99
CA PHE A 65 10.91 -18.58 3.84
C PHE A 65 12.14 -19.03 3.03
N ARG A 66 11.96 -19.72 1.90
CA ARG A 66 13.05 -20.05 0.97
C ARG A 66 13.72 -18.78 0.45
N TYR A 67 12.95 -17.78 0.03
CA TYR A 67 13.51 -16.49 -0.40
C TYR A 67 14.35 -15.82 0.68
N PHE A 68 13.88 -15.84 1.93
CA PHE A 68 14.69 -15.37 3.06
C PHE A 68 16.03 -16.15 3.17
N LEU A 69 16.01 -17.48 3.07
CA LEU A 69 17.22 -18.30 3.14
C LEU A 69 18.18 -18.06 1.97
N ASP A 70 17.64 -17.77 0.78
CA ASP A 70 18.41 -17.44 -0.43
C ASP A 70 18.95 -15.99 -0.43
N GLY A 71 18.66 -15.20 0.62
CA GLY A 71 19.06 -13.79 0.70
C GLY A 71 18.17 -12.82 -0.08
N ARG A 72 17.05 -13.30 -0.62
CA ARG A 72 16.09 -12.54 -1.43
C ARG A 72 15.01 -11.92 -0.56
N MET A 73 15.39 -10.98 0.29
CA MET A 73 14.50 -10.41 1.31
C MET A 73 13.29 -9.69 0.72
N ASP A 74 13.49 -9.01 -0.41
CA ASP A 74 12.43 -8.28 -1.11
C ASP A 74 11.34 -9.23 -1.62
N ASP A 75 11.75 -10.32 -2.27
CA ASP A 75 10.80 -11.35 -2.71
C ASP A 75 10.08 -12.01 -1.52
N ALA A 76 10.81 -12.25 -0.42
CA ALA A 76 10.23 -12.84 0.79
C ALA A 76 9.10 -11.96 1.38
N VAL A 77 9.33 -10.64 1.50
CA VAL A 77 8.34 -9.72 2.08
C VAL A 77 7.15 -9.47 1.16
N LEU A 78 7.37 -9.48 -0.16
CA LEU A 78 6.30 -9.33 -1.14
C LEU A 78 5.34 -10.52 -1.13
N VAL A 79 5.85 -11.75 -0.97
CA VAL A 79 5.02 -12.95 -0.80
C VAL A 79 4.30 -12.91 0.56
N LEU A 80 4.98 -12.50 1.62
CA LEU A 80 4.38 -12.37 2.95
C LEU A 80 3.23 -11.35 2.97
N GLY A 81 3.41 -10.22 2.29
CA GLY A 81 2.38 -9.19 2.11
C GLY A 81 1.15 -9.72 1.37
N ALA A 82 1.35 -10.46 0.28
CA ALA A 82 0.26 -11.08 -0.46
C ALA A 82 -0.51 -12.12 0.38
N LEU A 83 0.21 -12.94 1.16
CA LEU A 83 -0.41 -13.89 2.12
C LEU A 83 -1.26 -13.17 3.17
N GLY A 84 -0.75 -12.06 3.70
CA GLY A 84 -1.48 -11.22 4.64
C GLY A 84 -2.71 -10.56 4.01
N GLY A 85 -2.64 -10.11 2.76
CA GLY A 85 -3.81 -9.59 2.04
C GLY A 85 -4.91 -10.64 1.88
N VAL A 86 -4.55 -11.85 1.44
CA VAL A 86 -5.52 -12.94 1.22
C VAL A 86 -6.05 -13.52 2.53
N SER A 87 -5.24 -13.55 3.59
CA SER A 87 -5.57 -14.15 4.88
C SER A 87 -5.15 -13.24 6.04
N PRO A 88 -5.79 -12.07 6.23
CA PRO A 88 -5.34 -11.02 7.15
C PRO A 88 -5.38 -11.42 8.62
N ARG A 89 -6.24 -12.37 8.98
CA ARG A 89 -6.37 -12.89 10.35
C ARG A 89 -5.20 -13.77 10.80
N ILE A 90 -4.38 -14.25 9.87
CA ILE A 90 -3.19 -15.02 10.19
C ILE A 90 -2.05 -14.02 10.39
N ALA A 91 -1.38 -14.09 11.55
CA ALA A 91 -0.27 -13.21 11.89
C ALA A 91 1.03 -13.64 11.18
N TRP A 92 1.04 -13.64 9.85
CA TRP A 92 2.16 -14.12 9.05
C TRP A 92 3.50 -13.45 9.40
N ALA A 93 3.45 -12.17 9.78
CA ALA A 93 4.63 -11.40 10.17
C ALA A 93 5.16 -11.72 11.58
N ASP A 94 4.50 -12.59 12.33
CA ASP A 94 5.06 -13.19 13.55
C ASP A 94 6.04 -14.34 13.24
N ALA A 95 6.23 -14.67 11.96
CA ALA A 95 7.26 -15.59 11.50
C ALA A 95 8.65 -15.18 12.05
N PRO A 96 9.41 -16.10 12.66
CA PRO A 96 10.69 -15.76 13.31
C PRO A 96 11.69 -15.06 12.39
N TRP A 97 11.67 -15.38 11.10
CA TRP A 97 12.59 -14.80 10.11
C TRP A 97 12.28 -13.34 9.75
N PHE A 98 11.03 -12.87 9.95
CA PHE A 98 10.64 -11.50 9.59
C PHE A 98 11.26 -10.45 10.52
N ALA A 99 11.58 -10.85 11.76
CA ALA A 99 12.31 -10.03 12.73
C ALA A 99 13.80 -10.39 12.82
N ASP A 100 14.31 -11.27 11.94
CA ASP A 100 15.71 -11.68 11.92
C ASP A 100 16.60 -10.52 11.42
N GLU A 101 17.75 -10.34 12.06
CA GLU A 101 18.71 -9.28 11.72
C GLU A 101 19.15 -9.35 10.25
N ARG A 102 19.29 -10.55 9.68
CA ARG A 102 19.65 -10.74 8.27
C ARG A 102 18.60 -10.16 7.34
N PHE A 103 17.32 -10.32 7.68
CA PHE A 103 16.22 -9.78 6.90
C PHE A 103 16.20 -8.25 7.01
N LEU A 104 16.17 -7.73 8.24
CA LEU A 104 16.09 -6.29 8.50
C LEU A 104 17.28 -5.50 7.93
N ALA A 105 18.47 -6.09 7.92
CA ALA A 105 19.66 -5.48 7.35
C ALA A 105 19.66 -5.40 5.81
N GLN A 106 18.82 -6.17 5.12
CA GLN A 106 18.89 -6.33 3.66
C GLN A 106 17.60 -5.97 2.90
N VAL A 107 16.42 -6.06 3.51
CA VAL A 107 15.13 -5.80 2.83
C VAL A 107 15.02 -4.34 2.35
N GLY A 108 14.76 -4.10 1.07
CA GLY A 108 14.60 -2.76 0.52
C GLY A 108 13.39 -2.02 1.13
N ALA A 109 13.51 -0.68 1.26
CA ALA A 109 12.40 0.15 1.74
C ALA A 109 11.18 0.07 0.81
N GLU A 110 11.41 -0.02 -0.50
CA GLU A 110 10.37 -0.24 -1.51
C GLU A 110 9.62 -1.54 -1.28
N ALA A 111 10.33 -2.67 -1.22
CA ALA A 111 9.72 -3.97 -1.04
C ALA A 111 9.00 -4.10 0.30
N LEU A 112 9.56 -3.56 1.38
CA LEU A 112 8.91 -3.55 2.69
C LEU A 112 7.63 -2.71 2.69
N CYS A 113 7.68 -1.52 2.09
CA CYS A 113 6.50 -0.67 1.94
C CYS A 113 5.42 -1.36 1.10
N GLU A 114 5.77 -1.87 -0.08
CA GLU A 114 4.84 -2.57 -0.96
C GLU A 114 4.23 -3.80 -0.28
N GLY A 115 5.06 -4.66 0.34
CA GLY A 115 4.59 -5.83 1.06
C GLY A 115 3.59 -5.47 2.18
N GLY A 116 3.84 -4.38 2.90
CA GLY A 116 2.92 -3.92 3.94
C GLY A 116 1.63 -3.33 3.39
N LEU A 117 1.66 -2.66 2.23
CA LEU A 117 0.45 -2.15 1.57
C LEU A 117 -0.42 -3.28 1.01
N ARG A 118 0.19 -4.38 0.52
CA ARG A 118 -0.54 -5.55 0.00
C ARG A 118 -1.47 -6.21 1.02
N LEU A 119 -1.24 -5.98 2.31
CA LEU A 119 -2.15 -6.43 3.39
C LEU A 119 -3.58 -5.89 3.20
N PHE A 120 -3.73 -4.77 2.51
CA PHE A 120 -5.00 -4.07 2.33
C PHE A 120 -5.63 -4.29 0.95
N ASP A 121 -4.98 -5.01 0.03
CA ASP A 121 -5.44 -5.22 -1.35
C ASP A 121 -6.82 -5.89 -1.44
N HIS A 122 -7.16 -6.67 -0.42
CA HIS A 122 -8.44 -7.37 -0.31
C HIS A 122 -9.42 -6.72 0.68
N GLY A 123 -9.18 -5.45 1.03
CA GLY A 123 -10.06 -4.67 1.91
C GLY A 123 -9.99 -5.07 3.38
N ALA A 124 -8.85 -5.57 3.84
CA ALA A 124 -8.62 -5.79 5.26
C ALA A 124 -8.65 -4.44 6.00
N GLU A 125 -9.22 -4.41 7.19
CA GLU A 125 -9.16 -3.25 8.06
C GLU A 125 -7.85 -3.27 8.87
N PRO A 126 -7.27 -2.12 9.25
CA PRO A 126 -6.02 -2.05 10.01
C PRO A 126 -5.98 -2.89 11.29
N GLU A 127 -7.10 -3.04 11.99
CA GLU A 127 -7.21 -3.88 13.19
C GLU A 127 -7.16 -5.38 12.92
N GLN A 128 -7.38 -5.80 11.67
CA GLN A 128 -7.36 -7.21 11.27
C GLN A 128 -5.96 -7.72 10.99
N VAL A 129 -5.01 -6.81 10.70
CA VAL A 129 -3.64 -7.14 10.33
C VAL A 129 -2.70 -6.92 11.51
N GLY A 130 -1.77 -7.85 11.72
CA GLY A 130 -0.76 -7.74 12.76
C GLY A 130 0.27 -6.64 12.46
N ALA A 131 -0.02 -5.38 12.79
CA ALA A 131 0.83 -4.24 12.45
C ALA A 131 2.18 -4.20 13.18
N GLY A 132 2.27 -4.79 14.39
CA GLY A 132 3.44 -4.67 15.26
C GLY A 132 4.79 -5.10 14.62
N PRO A 133 4.89 -6.28 13.99
CA PRO A 133 6.09 -6.67 13.25
C PRO A 133 6.43 -5.73 12.08
N TRP A 134 5.43 -5.28 11.31
CA TRP A 134 5.65 -4.37 10.19
C TRP A 134 6.16 -3.00 10.63
N LEU A 135 5.61 -2.46 11.72
CA LEU A 135 6.08 -1.20 12.31
C LEU A 135 7.54 -1.31 12.78
N ARG A 136 7.91 -2.40 13.46
CA ARG A 136 9.30 -2.65 13.88
C ARG A 136 10.25 -2.80 12.69
N ALA A 137 9.80 -3.47 11.63
CA ALA A 137 10.59 -3.57 10.40
C ALA A 137 10.76 -2.20 9.73
N ALA A 138 9.70 -1.37 9.72
CA ALA A 138 9.74 -0.02 9.17
C ALA A 138 10.73 0.87 9.93
N GLU A 139 10.72 0.81 11.27
CA GLU A 139 11.69 1.51 12.13
C GLU A 139 13.12 1.05 11.82
N ALA A 140 13.37 -0.26 11.78
CA ALA A 140 14.70 -0.81 11.51
C ALA A 140 15.24 -0.41 10.13
N VAL A 141 14.38 -0.39 9.10
CA VAL A 141 14.77 0.08 7.76
C VAL A 141 15.00 1.59 7.79
N ALA A 142 14.11 2.37 8.40
CA ALA A 142 14.25 3.82 8.50
C ALA A 142 15.52 4.26 9.25
N ASP A 143 16.01 3.48 10.21
CA ASP A 143 17.23 3.79 10.97
C ASP A 143 18.53 3.58 10.18
N ARG A 144 18.49 2.79 9.10
CA ARG A 144 19.68 2.48 8.29
C ARG A 144 19.70 3.14 6.91
N VAL A 145 18.57 3.62 6.41
CA VAL A 145 18.50 4.39 5.15
C VAL A 145 18.64 5.88 5.43
N ASP A 146 19.23 6.60 4.49
CA ASP A 146 19.49 8.03 4.61
C ASP A 146 18.98 8.87 3.43
N ASP A 147 18.48 8.25 2.35
CA ASP A 147 17.89 8.97 1.23
C ASP A 147 16.41 9.32 1.48
N ALA A 148 15.96 10.39 0.82
CA ALA A 148 14.63 10.95 1.02
C ALA A 148 13.51 10.00 0.58
N GLU A 149 13.72 9.21 -0.47
CA GLU A 149 12.67 8.39 -1.07
C GLU A 149 12.36 7.18 -0.18
N ASP A 150 13.39 6.51 0.34
CA ASP A 150 13.24 5.38 1.24
C ASP A 150 12.66 5.78 2.61
N LEU A 151 13.06 6.94 3.13
CA LEU A 151 12.44 7.53 4.32
C LEU A 151 10.95 7.84 4.08
N ALA A 152 10.60 8.40 2.92
CA ALA A 152 9.22 8.68 2.55
C ALA A 152 8.40 7.38 2.37
N ARG A 153 8.99 6.29 1.86
CA ARG A 153 8.34 4.97 1.81
C ARG A 153 8.00 4.43 3.20
N MET A 154 8.93 4.54 4.14
CA MET A 154 8.65 4.18 5.54
C MET A 154 7.58 5.07 6.16
N ALA A 155 7.54 6.36 5.80
CA ALA A 155 6.46 7.27 6.21
C ALA A 155 5.08 6.82 5.68
N ILE A 156 4.98 6.33 4.45
CA ILE A 156 3.74 5.73 3.92
C ILE A 156 3.32 4.56 4.81
N LEU A 157 4.24 3.65 5.09
CA LEU A 157 3.93 2.46 5.89
C LEU A 157 3.42 2.83 7.29
N LEU A 158 4.09 3.78 7.96
CA LEU A 158 3.68 4.30 9.27
C LEU A 158 2.28 4.94 9.23
N ARG A 159 1.97 5.78 8.23
CA ARG A 159 0.63 6.40 8.15
C ARG A 159 -0.47 5.36 7.92
N THR A 160 -0.18 4.33 7.10
CA THR A 160 -1.12 3.24 6.80
C THR A 160 -1.45 2.44 8.05
N PHE A 161 -0.46 2.19 8.90
CA PHE A 161 -0.66 1.50 10.19
C PHE A 161 -1.08 2.43 11.35
N GLY A 162 -1.60 3.62 11.04
CA GLY A 162 -2.17 4.50 12.05
C GLY A 162 -1.14 5.24 12.93
N ARG A 163 0.08 5.43 12.42
CA ARG A 163 1.13 6.24 13.06
C ARG A 163 1.44 7.52 12.25
N PRO A 164 0.46 8.43 12.04
CA PRO A 164 0.64 9.61 11.21
C PRO A 164 1.66 10.61 11.78
N ASP A 165 1.81 10.74 13.10
CA ASP A 165 2.79 11.65 13.69
C ASP A 165 4.24 11.21 13.40
N GLU A 166 4.52 9.90 13.48
CA GLU A 166 5.83 9.37 13.13
C GLU A 166 6.08 9.40 11.62
N SER A 167 5.03 9.22 10.81
CA SER A 167 5.09 9.43 9.36
C SER A 167 5.53 10.86 9.02
N LEU A 168 4.97 11.88 9.68
CA LEU A 168 5.40 13.27 9.51
C LEU A 168 6.85 13.48 9.95
N ALA A 169 7.28 12.87 11.06
CA ALA A 169 8.68 12.93 11.49
C ALA A 169 9.65 12.29 10.47
N LEU A 170 9.24 11.21 9.81
CA LEU A 170 10.01 10.63 8.70
C LEU A 170 10.00 11.53 7.46
N CYS A 171 8.92 12.24 7.17
CA CYS A 171 8.91 13.24 6.10
C CYS A 171 9.89 14.38 6.40
N ASP A 172 9.97 14.84 7.66
CA ASP A 172 10.95 15.87 8.07
C ASP A 172 12.40 15.37 7.92
N ARG A 173 12.65 14.09 8.21
CA ARG A 173 13.96 13.47 7.98
C ARG A 173 14.26 13.34 6.48
N ALA A 174 13.28 12.95 5.66
CA ALA A 174 13.42 12.84 4.21
C ALA A 174 13.78 14.20 3.59
N ASP A 175 13.09 15.27 3.98
CA ASP A 175 13.39 16.62 3.49
C ASP A 175 14.80 17.10 3.88
N ALA A 176 15.32 16.67 5.03
CA ALA A 176 16.69 16.94 5.45
C ALA A 176 17.74 16.21 4.58
N ALA A 177 17.39 15.04 4.03
CA ALA A 177 18.22 14.30 3.09
C ALA A 177 18.12 14.86 1.65
N GLY A 178 16.94 15.33 1.26
CA GLY A 178 16.69 15.99 0.00
C GLY A 178 15.20 16.21 -0.24
N SER A 179 14.81 17.45 -0.48
CA SER A 179 13.41 17.77 -0.82
C SER A 179 13.01 17.11 -2.14
N SER A 180 11.86 16.44 -2.16
CA SER A 180 11.33 15.76 -3.33
C SER A 180 9.80 15.86 -3.39
N VAL A 181 9.24 15.81 -4.60
CA VAL A 181 7.79 15.76 -4.81
C VAL A 181 7.18 14.58 -4.07
N PHE A 182 7.84 13.43 -4.09
CA PHE A 182 7.37 12.23 -3.41
C PHE A 182 7.19 12.45 -1.91
N THR A 183 8.16 13.07 -1.23
CA THR A 183 8.06 13.39 0.21
C THR A 183 6.87 14.32 0.50
N GLU A 184 6.67 15.34 -0.32
CA GLU A 184 5.56 16.27 -0.16
C GLU A 184 4.18 15.63 -0.39
N VAL A 185 4.08 14.71 -1.36
CA VAL A 185 2.86 13.92 -1.61
C VAL A 185 2.57 13.00 -0.41
N VAL A 186 3.58 12.34 0.14
CA VAL A 186 3.41 11.49 1.34
C VAL A 186 2.99 12.33 2.55
N ARG A 187 3.62 13.48 2.75
CA ARG A 187 3.26 14.44 3.80
C ARG A 187 1.81 14.93 3.66
N ALA A 188 1.40 15.30 2.45
CA ALA A 188 0.03 15.72 2.16
C ALA A 188 -0.98 14.59 2.45
N GLY A 189 -0.67 13.36 2.02
CA GLY A 189 -1.47 12.18 2.32
C GLY A 189 -1.60 11.91 3.83
N THR A 190 -0.56 12.20 4.60
CA THR A 190 -0.56 12.02 6.06
C THR A 190 -1.42 13.08 6.76
N TRP A 191 -1.32 14.35 6.34
CA TRP A 191 -2.21 15.41 6.83
C TRP A 191 -3.68 15.17 6.50
N ARG A 192 -3.98 14.58 5.32
CA ARG A 192 -5.35 14.16 4.96
C ARG A 192 -5.90 13.12 5.93
N VAL A 193 -5.11 12.13 6.33
CA VAL A 193 -5.52 11.11 7.32
C VAL A 193 -5.81 11.76 8.68
N LEU A 194 -5.06 12.79 9.06
CA LEU A 194 -5.30 13.58 10.27
C LEU A 194 -6.50 14.55 10.17
N GLY A 195 -7.16 14.66 9.00
CA GLY A 195 -8.22 15.65 8.76
C GLY A 195 -7.73 17.10 8.72
N LYS A 196 -6.41 17.30 8.69
CA LYS A 196 -5.71 18.59 8.67
C LYS A 196 -5.59 19.07 7.24
N LEU A 197 -6.74 19.44 6.68
CA LEU A 197 -6.85 19.67 5.24
C LEU A 197 -5.96 20.84 4.81
N ASP A 198 -5.88 21.94 5.58
CA ASP A 198 -5.03 23.11 5.27
C ASP A 198 -3.56 22.77 5.12
N GLU A 199 -3.03 22.01 6.06
CA GLU A 199 -1.66 21.49 6.05
C GLU A 199 -1.43 20.55 4.86
N ALA A 200 -2.44 19.74 4.50
CA ALA A 200 -2.37 18.89 3.31
C ALA A 200 -2.28 19.71 2.01
N ALA A 201 -3.01 20.82 1.86
CA ALA A 201 -2.89 21.63 0.64
C ALA A 201 -1.56 22.35 0.61
N ALA A 202 -1.07 22.84 1.75
CA ALA A 202 0.25 23.46 1.80
C ALA A 202 1.35 22.48 1.31
N ALA A 203 1.25 21.20 1.67
CA ALA A 203 2.16 20.16 1.18
C ALA A 203 1.99 19.89 -0.32
N PHE A 204 0.76 19.72 -0.82
CA PHE A 204 0.54 19.57 -2.26
C PHE A 204 0.95 20.81 -3.08
N THR A 205 0.78 22.01 -2.54
CA THR A 205 1.27 23.25 -3.18
C THR A 205 2.79 23.22 -3.30
N ARG A 206 3.52 22.80 -2.25
CA ARG A 206 4.97 22.61 -2.35
C ARG A 206 5.34 21.55 -3.39
N ALA A 207 4.58 20.45 -3.47
CA ALA A 207 4.78 19.46 -4.53
C ALA A 207 4.60 20.06 -5.93
N VAL A 208 3.56 20.88 -6.15
CA VAL A 208 3.34 21.61 -7.41
C VAL A 208 4.46 22.62 -7.70
N ASP A 209 4.99 23.30 -6.69
CA ASP A 209 6.11 24.23 -6.88
C ASP A 209 7.38 23.51 -7.35
N LEU A 210 7.57 22.25 -6.93
CA LEU A 210 8.68 21.40 -7.36
C LEU A 210 8.46 20.83 -8.77
N GLU A 211 7.24 20.39 -9.10
CA GLU A 211 6.86 19.89 -10.44
C GLU A 211 5.56 20.55 -10.95
N PRO A 212 5.65 21.76 -11.54
CA PRO A 212 4.46 22.51 -11.94
C PRO A 212 3.64 21.84 -13.05
N ASP A 213 4.28 21.01 -13.89
CA ASP A 213 3.66 20.34 -15.04
C ASP A 213 3.09 18.95 -14.72
N ASN A 214 3.28 18.47 -13.48
CA ASN A 214 2.73 17.22 -13.03
C ASN A 214 1.22 17.36 -12.77
N TRP A 215 0.42 17.01 -13.78
CA TRP A 215 -1.03 17.13 -13.77
C TRP A 215 -1.70 16.43 -12.58
N SER A 216 -1.09 15.35 -12.05
CA SER A 216 -1.66 14.56 -10.96
C SER A 216 -1.70 15.33 -9.64
N LEU A 217 -0.73 16.22 -9.40
CA LEU A 217 -0.69 17.08 -8.22
C LEU A 217 -1.81 18.13 -8.25
N HIS A 218 -2.14 18.65 -9.43
CA HIS A 218 -3.28 19.56 -9.62
C HIS A 218 -4.61 18.85 -9.38
N LEU A 219 -4.73 17.58 -9.77
CA LEU A 219 -5.90 16.76 -9.47
C LEU A 219 -6.02 16.51 -7.97
N ASP A 220 -4.92 16.20 -7.27
CA ASP A 220 -4.91 16.01 -5.81
C ASP A 220 -5.32 17.28 -5.05
N LEU A 221 -4.85 18.46 -5.49
CA LEU A 221 -5.31 19.75 -4.98
C LEU A 221 -6.80 19.96 -5.25
N SER A 222 -7.27 19.67 -6.46
CA SER A 222 -8.69 19.75 -6.81
C SER A 222 -9.54 18.91 -5.86
N ASP A 223 -9.17 17.64 -5.68
CA ASP A 223 -9.90 16.71 -4.83
C ASP A 223 -9.88 17.15 -3.35
N LEU A 224 -8.76 17.71 -2.89
CA LEU A 224 -8.62 18.23 -1.54
C LEU A 224 -9.50 19.47 -1.31
N HIS A 225 -9.53 20.41 -2.25
CA HIS A 225 -10.41 21.58 -2.19
C HIS A 225 -11.88 21.18 -2.22
N ALA A 226 -12.26 20.20 -3.05
CA ALA A 226 -13.61 19.65 -3.08
C ALA A 226 -13.99 19.00 -1.74
N THR A 227 -13.06 18.29 -1.09
CA THR A 227 -13.28 17.71 0.25
C THR A 227 -13.54 18.78 1.32
N ARG A 228 -12.99 19.99 1.16
CA ARG A 228 -13.30 21.16 2.01
C ARG A 228 -14.61 21.86 1.65
N GLY A 229 -15.24 21.47 0.54
CA GLY A 229 -16.42 22.15 -0.01
C GLY A 229 -16.09 23.38 -0.87
N ASP A 230 -14.82 23.70 -1.10
CA ASP A 230 -14.41 24.82 -1.96
C ASP A 230 -14.35 24.38 -3.42
N HIS A 231 -15.52 24.24 -4.03
CA HIS A 231 -15.64 23.80 -5.42
C HIS A 231 -15.12 24.83 -6.43
N ALA A 232 -14.98 26.09 -6.05
CA ALA A 232 -14.39 27.12 -6.90
C ALA A 232 -12.86 26.92 -6.99
N ALA A 233 -12.19 26.72 -5.85
CA ALA A 233 -10.77 26.36 -5.84
C ALA A 233 -10.51 25.00 -6.48
N ALA A 234 -11.40 24.03 -6.27
CA ALA A 234 -11.31 22.72 -6.93
C ALA A 234 -11.36 22.83 -8.46
N LEU A 235 -12.33 23.59 -8.99
CA LEU A 235 -12.43 23.86 -10.42
C LEU A 235 -11.16 24.53 -10.95
N ALA A 236 -10.65 25.55 -10.26
CA ALA A 236 -9.45 26.26 -10.67
C ALA A 236 -8.22 25.33 -10.72
N ALA A 237 -8.05 24.45 -9.74
CA ALA A 237 -6.96 23.47 -9.72
C ALA A 237 -7.09 22.45 -10.87
N ALA A 238 -8.29 21.90 -11.12
CA ALA A 238 -8.52 21.03 -12.26
C ALA A 238 -8.22 21.72 -13.60
N GLU A 239 -8.57 23.00 -13.75
CA GLU A 239 -8.23 23.79 -14.94
C GLU A 239 -6.72 24.02 -15.10
N GLN A 240 -5.95 24.17 -14.01
CA GLN A 240 -4.49 24.23 -14.10
C GLN A 240 -3.92 22.90 -14.60
N GLY A 241 -4.35 21.77 -14.02
CA GLY A 241 -3.92 20.45 -14.48
C GLY A 241 -4.20 20.22 -15.97
N LEU A 242 -5.37 20.65 -16.46
CA LEU A 242 -5.74 20.55 -17.88
C LEU A 242 -4.86 21.41 -18.81
N ARG A 243 -4.17 22.44 -18.32
CA ARG A 243 -3.18 23.17 -19.14
C ARG A 243 -1.96 22.31 -19.48
N HIS A 244 -1.63 21.37 -18.60
CA HIS A 244 -0.50 20.44 -18.76
C HIS A 244 -0.92 19.12 -19.40
N ALA A 245 -2.13 18.63 -19.12
CA ALA A 245 -2.69 17.41 -19.69
C ALA A 245 -4.15 17.62 -20.16
N PRO A 246 -4.39 18.23 -21.33
CA PRO A 246 -5.74 18.59 -21.80
C PRO A 246 -6.69 17.41 -21.98
N ASP A 247 -6.15 16.23 -22.28
CA ASP A 247 -6.91 15.02 -22.57
C ASP A 247 -7.05 14.06 -21.38
N GLU A 248 -6.48 14.40 -20.21
CA GLU A 248 -6.49 13.55 -19.03
C GLU A 248 -7.93 13.34 -18.51
N PRO A 249 -8.49 12.11 -18.59
CA PRO A 249 -9.89 11.86 -18.29
C PRO A 249 -10.30 12.25 -16.87
N LYS A 250 -9.43 12.01 -15.88
CA LYS A 250 -9.74 12.33 -14.48
C LYS A 250 -9.90 13.84 -14.27
N LEU A 251 -9.01 14.64 -14.87
CA LEU A 251 -9.06 16.10 -14.79
C LEU A 251 -10.27 16.68 -15.54
N ARG A 252 -10.60 16.16 -16.72
CA ARG A 252 -11.79 16.60 -17.47
C ARG A 252 -13.08 16.34 -16.69
N ALA A 253 -13.19 15.16 -16.09
CA ALA A 253 -14.33 14.82 -15.25
C ALA A 253 -14.38 15.64 -13.96
N ALA A 254 -13.24 15.87 -13.29
CA ALA A 254 -13.17 16.72 -12.09
C ALA A 254 -13.58 18.16 -12.39
N ARG A 255 -13.04 18.76 -13.47
CA ARG A 255 -13.47 20.09 -13.94
C ARG A 255 -14.98 20.13 -14.18
N ALA A 256 -15.51 19.18 -14.95
CA ALA A 256 -16.94 19.13 -15.27
C ALA A 256 -17.81 18.95 -14.01
N ALA A 257 -17.38 18.11 -13.06
CA ALA A 257 -18.07 17.90 -11.78
C ALA A 257 -18.13 19.20 -10.96
N HIS A 258 -16.99 19.88 -10.80
CA HIS A 258 -16.92 21.12 -10.03
C HIS A 258 -17.62 22.27 -10.72
N GLN A 259 -17.58 22.34 -12.05
CA GLN A 259 -18.38 23.28 -12.83
C GLN A 259 -19.87 23.05 -12.61
N ALA A 260 -20.35 21.79 -12.70
CA ALA A 260 -21.74 21.46 -12.45
C ALA A 260 -22.19 21.87 -11.05
N ARG A 261 -21.33 21.70 -10.05
CA ARG A 261 -21.59 22.11 -8.68
C ARG A 261 -21.65 23.63 -8.51
N VAL A 262 -20.76 24.37 -9.17
CA VAL A 262 -20.70 25.83 -9.10
C VAL A 262 -21.85 26.48 -9.87
N THR A 263 -22.22 25.95 -11.04
CA THR A 263 -23.30 26.52 -11.87
C THR A 263 -24.69 26.02 -11.48
N GLY A 264 -24.78 24.80 -10.95
CA GLY A 264 -26.06 24.13 -10.66
C GLY A 264 -26.89 23.80 -11.90
N THR A 265 -26.29 23.76 -13.09
CA THR A 265 -27.02 23.60 -14.35
C THR A 265 -27.11 22.13 -14.79
N PRO A 266 -28.27 21.67 -15.30
CA PRO A 266 -28.41 20.32 -15.85
C PRO A 266 -27.44 20.03 -16.99
N GLU A 267 -27.10 21.04 -17.80
CA GLU A 267 -26.16 20.92 -18.91
C GLU A 267 -24.74 20.60 -18.43
N ALA A 268 -24.28 21.26 -17.36
CA ALA A 268 -22.96 21.01 -16.79
C ALA A 268 -22.91 19.64 -16.10
N PHE A 269 -24.01 19.22 -15.46
CA PHE A 269 -24.10 17.86 -14.91
C PHE A 269 -24.08 16.79 -16.01
N ALA A 270 -24.76 17.02 -17.13
CA ALA A 270 -24.70 16.13 -18.30
C ALA A 270 -23.31 16.08 -18.94
N GLU A 271 -22.57 17.20 -18.94
CA GLU A 271 -21.16 17.24 -19.34
C GLU A 271 -20.32 16.34 -18.43
N PHE A 272 -20.48 16.45 -17.10
CA PHE A 272 -19.81 15.57 -16.14
C PHE A 272 -20.09 14.09 -16.40
N GLU A 273 -21.36 13.68 -16.57
CA GLU A 273 -21.71 12.28 -16.82
C GLU A 273 -21.02 11.73 -18.08
N ARG A 274 -20.88 12.57 -19.13
CA ARG A 274 -20.18 12.21 -20.36
C ARG A 274 -18.67 12.07 -20.15
N GLU A 275 -18.04 13.01 -19.46
CA GLU A 275 -16.58 12.98 -19.19
C GLU A 275 -16.19 11.85 -18.25
N ALA A 276 -17.03 11.54 -17.27
CA ALA A 276 -16.77 10.51 -16.26
C ALA A 276 -17.08 9.08 -16.74
N ALA A 277 -17.64 8.90 -17.95
CA ALA A 277 -18.17 7.64 -18.46
C ALA A 277 -17.17 6.48 -18.57
N GLN A 278 -15.87 6.77 -18.59
CA GLN A 278 -14.79 5.77 -18.63
C GLN A 278 -13.96 5.71 -17.34
N LEU A 279 -14.31 6.49 -16.32
CA LEU A 279 -13.59 6.47 -15.05
C LEU A 279 -13.93 5.24 -14.22
N GLU A 280 -12.97 4.82 -13.40
CA GLU A 280 -13.20 3.78 -12.39
C GLU A 280 -14.42 4.10 -11.52
N PRO A 281 -15.30 3.12 -11.24
CA PRO A 281 -16.58 3.36 -10.55
C PRO A 281 -16.44 4.12 -9.23
N GLY A 282 -15.45 3.78 -8.40
CA GLY A 282 -15.25 4.43 -7.10
C GLY A 282 -14.97 5.93 -7.21
N TYR A 283 -14.08 6.32 -8.13
CA TYR A 283 -13.75 7.73 -8.33
C TYR A 283 -14.87 8.48 -9.05
N ARG A 284 -15.53 7.85 -10.03
CA ARG A 284 -16.73 8.37 -10.70
C ARG A 284 -17.84 8.68 -9.70
N ASP A 285 -18.16 7.74 -8.83
CA ASP A 285 -19.23 7.90 -7.84
C ASP A 285 -18.89 8.98 -6.81
N TRP A 286 -17.62 9.09 -6.42
CA TRP A 286 -17.16 10.18 -5.59
C TRP A 286 -17.33 11.53 -6.29
N LEU A 287 -16.87 11.69 -7.54
CA LEU A 287 -17.05 12.92 -8.32
C LEU A 287 -18.51 13.26 -8.56
N ARG A 288 -19.38 12.26 -8.77
CA ARG A 288 -20.82 12.47 -8.92
C ARG A 288 -21.45 13.09 -7.68
N ARG A 289 -21.00 12.70 -6.49
CA ARG A 289 -21.40 13.35 -5.22
C ARG A 289 -20.85 14.78 -5.12
N GLN A 290 -19.67 15.06 -5.68
CA GLN A 290 -19.15 16.42 -5.75
C GLN A 290 -19.96 17.27 -6.75
N ALA A 291 -20.41 16.70 -7.87
CA ALA A 291 -21.22 17.38 -8.88
C ALA A 291 -22.64 17.66 -8.39
N GLY A 292 -23.26 16.70 -7.70
CA GLY A 292 -24.59 16.86 -7.12
C GLY A 292 -24.56 17.65 -5.81
N GLY A 293 -25.17 18.84 -5.77
CA GLY A 293 -25.56 19.45 -4.51
C GLY A 293 -26.67 18.66 -3.80
N GLU A 294 -27.24 19.17 -2.69
CA GLU A 294 -28.43 18.59 -2.03
C GLU A 294 -29.62 18.34 -2.98
N ALA A 295 -29.60 18.89 -4.20
CA ALA A 295 -30.55 18.72 -5.28
C ALA A 295 -30.46 17.37 -6.05
N ALA A 296 -29.46 16.52 -5.80
CA ALA A 296 -29.34 15.20 -6.46
C ALA A 296 -30.15 14.07 -5.80
N ARG A 297 -30.98 14.38 -4.79
CA ARG A 297 -32.08 13.49 -4.37
C ARG A 297 -33.24 13.62 -5.37
N ILE A 298 -33.09 13.00 -6.53
CA ILE A 298 -34.26 12.64 -7.35
C ILE A 298 -34.85 11.36 -6.70
N PRO A 299 -36.17 11.31 -6.43
CA PRO A 299 -36.82 10.24 -5.66
C PRO A 299 -36.69 8.86 -6.29
#